data_AF-A0A5R9EIK1-F1
#
_entry.id   AF-A0A5R9EIK1-F1
#
_cell.length_a   1.000
_cell.length_b   1.000
_cell.length_c   1.000
_cell.angle_alpha   90.00
_cell.angle_beta   90.00
_cell.angle_gamma   90.00
#
_symmetry.space_group_name_H-M   'P 1'
#
loop_
_entity.id
_entity.type
_entity.pdbx_description
1 polymer ?
#
loop_
_entity_poly.entity_id
_entity_poly.type
_entity_poly.pdbx_seq_one_letter_code
_entity_poly.pdbx_strand_id
1 'polypeptide(L)'
;MKKRLLLSAMIALVGAPLTQPVLNFNTDGIQHVQAQELQLVALGGSLDQNQAQQTLQLLGANAVDSSNIIYVDGTMINQYLQDGSGPGTVVYSSAYIQGMNEGYGVQVQIVTQQNITGVSATTYQNAAITAGARNAQIRIATVSPVTGEGALAGVYALLEQQGVALNPEDVQVAQNEISLVNEIIESEGATISDSQVNQMISEIKQEIVNTNINAENSDVNVDNSEETNTNINNIVNNITNNYGVSDEELQLALEQFAQEFAKTEAAQSEDTIGQLEQSIQEDWTDVLAGLEGSVPAEELLSAERVDFSDTETYHPILQAFSDELYRVIEAGEVVDRVYSDTFIFEAMSPDLTSEEKSALNHLRTVMYQYAANQDEFIASGEYQPGFTSIKENWTNKLNAFEGLKASDPVQAEIISCLAIATGRAPQVYNYVNPTQEGTVISLENMWDNPAGNQADFTMYSFDVATDEMSELDVVTNEMVPLQAAYDFNAIYGVSVENLYQSQVEIPADYTLPGYVPEESEVEETSSEEETSEDEVSSEESLSEDVPSEEVPVEEEPGEDLSESEATETEEQSVEELTDPVE
;
A
#
# COMPACT_ATOMS: atom_id res chain seq x y z
N MET A 1 0.48 79.85 14.70
CA MET A 1 1.83 79.41 14.29
C MET A 1 2.18 78.12 15.03
N LYS A 2 2.75 77.14 14.31
CA LYS A 2 3.68 76.04 14.67
C LYS A 2 4.19 76.01 16.14
N LYS A 3 4.55 74.91 16.81
CA LYS A 3 4.80 73.47 16.54
C LYS A 3 5.23 72.84 17.90
N ARG A 4 5.02 71.51 18.05
CA ARG A 4 5.88 70.47 18.71
C ARG A 4 6.23 70.62 20.20
N LEU A 5 5.88 69.70 21.12
CA LEU A 5 6.20 68.26 21.29
C LEU A 5 7.62 68.00 21.81
N LEU A 6 7.75 67.45 23.04
CA LEU A 6 8.72 66.42 23.46
C LEU A 6 8.56 65.97 24.93
N LEU A 7 8.37 64.64 25.07
CA LEU A 7 8.73 63.65 26.10
C LEU A 7 9.36 64.04 27.46
N SER A 8 8.88 63.40 28.53
CA SER A 8 9.70 62.54 29.41
C SER A 8 8.81 61.59 30.26
N ALA A 9 9.40 60.50 30.73
CA ALA A 9 8.81 59.21 31.08
C ALA A 9 8.71 58.88 32.60
N MET A 10 8.14 57.69 32.87
CA MET A 10 8.19 56.80 34.05
C MET A 10 7.28 57.06 35.26
N ILE A 11 6.45 56.06 35.57
CA ILE A 11 6.43 55.29 36.86
C ILE A 11 5.81 53.90 36.59
N ALA A 12 6.45 52.86 37.13
CA ALA A 12 6.08 51.46 37.07
C ALA A 12 4.90 51.10 38.00
N LEU A 13 4.08 50.11 37.63
CA LEU A 13 3.13 49.46 38.53
C LEU A 13 3.12 47.95 38.27
N VAL A 14 3.41 47.18 39.31
CA VAL A 14 3.51 45.72 39.34
C VAL A 14 2.12 45.10 39.31
N GLY A 15 1.93 44.12 38.42
CA GLY A 15 0.70 43.36 38.25
C GLY A 15 0.60 42.15 39.18
N ALA A 16 -0.63 41.84 39.59
CA ALA A 16 -1.04 40.53 40.07
C ALA A 16 -2.14 39.99 39.13
N PRO A 17 -2.13 38.69 38.78
CA PRO A 17 -3.02 38.13 37.77
C PRO A 17 -4.47 38.03 38.30
N LEU A 18 -5.40 38.62 37.54
CA LEU A 18 -6.83 38.39 37.70
C LEU A 18 -7.16 37.01 37.10
N THR A 19 -7.47 36.05 37.96
CA THR A 19 -8.04 34.76 37.57
C THR A 19 -9.40 35.00 36.91
N GLN A 20 -9.50 34.73 35.61
CA GLN A 20 -10.79 34.61 34.94
C GLN A 20 -11.37 33.22 35.22
N PRO A 21 -12.71 33.09 35.34
CA PRO A 21 -13.33 31.79 35.48
C PRO A 21 -13.10 31.00 34.19
N VAL A 22 -12.50 29.81 34.33
CA VAL A 22 -12.55 28.78 33.30
C VAL A 22 -14.02 28.44 33.10
N LEU A 23 -14.57 28.75 31.93
CA LEU A 23 -15.81 28.14 31.50
C LEU A 23 -15.52 26.66 31.29
N ASN A 24 -15.92 25.84 32.27
CA ASN A 24 -16.09 24.42 32.05
C ASN A 24 -17.19 24.27 31.00
N PHE A 25 -16.80 23.99 29.77
CA PHE A 25 -17.68 23.30 28.85
C PHE A 25 -17.80 21.87 29.39
N ASN A 26 -18.84 21.65 30.21
CA ASN A 26 -19.39 20.32 30.33
C ASN A 26 -19.94 19.97 28.95
N THR A 27 -19.20 19.17 28.20
CA THR A 27 -19.75 18.37 27.11
C THR A 27 -20.64 17.31 27.75
N ASP A 28 -21.87 17.71 28.10
CA ASP A 28 -22.96 16.73 28.21
C ASP A 28 -22.97 15.95 26.90
N GLY A 29 -22.80 14.63 27.02
CA GLY A 29 -22.56 13.73 25.90
C GLY A 29 -23.52 13.95 24.74
N ILE A 30 -23.00 14.55 23.68
CA ILE A 30 -23.31 14.05 22.35
C ILE A 30 -22.31 12.92 22.16
N GLN A 31 -22.75 11.70 22.50
CA GLN A 31 -22.27 10.55 21.75
C GLN A 31 -22.61 10.87 20.30
N HIS A 32 -21.66 11.43 19.57
CA HIS A 32 -21.54 11.09 18.18
C HIS A 32 -21.29 9.58 18.23
N VAL A 33 -22.37 8.82 18.11
CA VAL A 33 -22.25 7.45 17.62
C VAL A 33 -21.57 7.66 16.28
N GLN A 34 -20.24 7.52 16.24
CA GLN A 34 -19.59 7.14 14.99
C GLN A 34 -20.40 5.94 14.56
N ALA A 35 -21.15 6.08 13.45
CA ALA A 35 -21.67 4.91 12.79
C ALA A 35 -20.42 4.07 12.55
N GLN A 36 -20.28 2.98 13.29
CA GLN A 36 -19.21 2.03 13.05
C GLN A 36 -19.54 1.51 11.66
N GLU A 37 -18.89 2.09 10.64
CA GLU A 37 -19.12 1.79 9.23
C GLU A 37 -19.04 0.27 9.10
N LEU A 38 -20.15 -0.33 8.64
CA LEU A 38 -20.36 -1.77 8.75
C LEU A 38 -19.29 -2.52 7.95
N GLN A 39 -18.38 -3.16 8.67
CA GLN A 39 -17.36 -4.04 8.09
C GLN A 39 -18.01 -5.36 7.67
N LEU A 40 -17.84 -5.72 6.41
CA LEU A 40 -18.39 -6.95 5.83
C LEU A 40 -17.32 -7.73 5.09
N VAL A 41 -17.49 -9.05 5.04
CA VAL A 41 -16.57 -9.97 4.33
C VAL A 41 -17.35 -10.93 3.47
N ALA A 42 -16.87 -11.13 2.24
CA ALA A 42 -17.31 -12.18 1.34
C ALA A 42 -16.17 -13.19 1.18
N LEU A 43 -16.31 -14.36 1.79
CA LEU A 43 -15.33 -15.45 1.70
C LEU A 43 -15.63 -16.36 0.50
N GLY A 44 -14.59 -16.83 -0.17
CA GLY A 44 -14.71 -17.87 -1.19
C GLY A 44 -15.33 -19.15 -0.63
N GLY A 45 -16.40 -19.63 -1.27
CA GLY A 45 -17.18 -20.77 -0.80
C GLY A 45 -16.47 -22.12 -0.87
N SER A 46 -15.28 -22.18 -1.50
CA SER A 46 -14.44 -23.39 -1.56
C SER A 46 -13.30 -23.41 -0.55
N LEU A 47 -13.17 -22.38 0.28
CA LEU A 47 -12.18 -22.35 1.36
C LEU A 47 -12.53 -23.40 2.42
N ASP A 48 -11.54 -24.18 2.85
CA ASP A 48 -11.66 -24.93 4.10
C ASP A 48 -11.57 -24.00 5.32
N GLN A 49 -11.75 -24.55 6.52
CA GLN A 49 -11.78 -23.75 7.75
C GLN A 49 -10.45 -23.02 8.04
N ASN A 50 -9.31 -23.66 7.76
CA ASN A 50 -8.00 -23.05 7.98
C ASN A 50 -7.72 -21.98 6.93
N GLN A 51 -8.07 -22.26 5.67
CA GLN A 51 -7.97 -21.33 4.57
C GLN A 51 -8.86 -20.10 4.79
N ALA A 52 -10.09 -20.28 5.27
CA ALA A 52 -10.99 -19.18 5.60
C ALA A 52 -10.40 -18.27 6.70
N GLN A 53 -9.83 -18.85 7.75
CA GLN A 53 -9.18 -18.07 8.81
C GLN A 53 -7.94 -17.35 8.30
N GLN A 54 -7.11 -18.01 7.48
CA GLN A 54 -5.95 -17.37 6.84
C GLN A 54 -6.38 -16.22 5.92
N THR A 55 -7.44 -16.39 5.13
CA THR A 55 -7.97 -15.33 4.26
C THR A 55 -8.49 -14.15 5.08
N LEU A 56 -9.18 -14.40 6.21
CA LEU A 56 -9.61 -13.33 7.13
C LEU A 56 -8.42 -12.56 7.72
N GLN A 57 -7.32 -13.25 8.04
CA GLN A 57 -6.10 -12.60 8.50
C GLN A 57 -5.51 -11.72 7.39
N LEU A 58 -5.36 -12.25 6.18
CA LEU A 58 -4.88 -11.48 5.02
C LEU A 58 -5.74 -10.25 4.76
N LEU A 59 -7.06 -10.37 4.87
CA LEU A 59 -7.98 -9.25 4.70
C LEU A 59 -7.94 -8.26 5.88
N GLY A 60 -7.23 -8.53 6.97
CA GLY A 60 -7.28 -7.72 8.20
C GLY A 60 -8.66 -7.72 8.86
N ALA A 61 -9.42 -8.80 8.71
CA ALA A 61 -10.85 -8.91 9.04
C ALA A 61 -11.14 -9.90 10.18
N ASN A 62 -10.15 -10.22 11.02
CA ASN A 62 -10.30 -11.17 12.13
C ASN A 62 -11.37 -10.78 13.17
N ALA A 63 -11.65 -9.49 13.29
CA ALA A 63 -12.61 -8.94 14.24
C ALA A 63 -14.04 -8.80 13.68
N VAL A 64 -14.26 -9.12 12.40
CA VAL A 64 -15.58 -9.02 11.77
C VAL A 64 -16.53 -10.07 12.35
N ASP A 65 -17.74 -9.65 12.75
CA ASP A 65 -18.76 -10.57 13.26
C ASP A 65 -19.12 -11.61 12.19
N SER A 66 -19.25 -12.86 12.58
CA SER A 66 -19.74 -13.95 11.74
C SER A 66 -21.06 -13.65 11.00
N SER A 67 -21.94 -12.79 11.55
CA SER A 67 -23.18 -12.36 10.87
C SER A 67 -22.94 -11.44 9.68
N ASN A 68 -21.76 -10.85 9.59
CA ASN A 68 -21.32 -9.94 8.54
C ASN A 68 -20.42 -10.65 7.51
N ILE A 69 -20.30 -11.98 7.61
CA ILE A 69 -19.55 -12.81 6.67
C ILE A 69 -20.54 -13.57 5.78
N ILE A 70 -20.40 -13.41 4.47
CA ILE A 70 -21.10 -14.19 3.45
C ILE A 70 -20.12 -15.11 2.73
N TYR A 71 -20.65 -16.18 2.10
CA TYR A 71 -19.87 -17.10 1.29
C TYR A 71 -20.27 -17.01 -0.17
N VAL A 72 -19.27 -16.84 -1.05
CA VAL A 72 -19.44 -16.69 -2.50
C VAL A 72 -19.21 -18.05 -3.16
N ASP A 73 -20.25 -18.62 -3.75
CA ASP A 73 -20.15 -19.82 -4.58
C ASP A 73 -20.28 -19.50 -6.08
N GLY A 74 -20.08 -20.51 -6.94
CA GLY A 74 -20.21 -20.31 -8.37
C GLY A 74 -21.61 -19.89 -8.85
N THR A 75 -22.65 -20.16 -8.07
CA THR A 75 -24.01 -19.70 -8.41
C THR A 75 -24.13 -18.21 -8.18
N MET A 76 -23.54 -17.70 -7.09
CA MET A 76 -23.45 -16.27 -6.80
C MET A 76 -22.58 -15.54 -7.82
N ILE A 77 -21.45 -16.12 -8.23
CA ILE A 77 -20.63 -15.57 -9.32
C ILE A 77 -21.48 -15.39 -10.58
N ASN A 78 -22.17 -16.45 -11.02
CA ASN A 78 -22.99 -16.37 -12.24
C ASN A 78 -24.21 -15.43 -12.09
N GLN A 79 -24.69 -15.19 -10.86
CA GLN A 79 -25.76 -14.22 -10.61
C GLN A 79 -25.32 -12.80 -10.97
N TYR A 80 -24.11 -12.39 -10.57
CA TYR A 80 -23.61 -11.03 -10.81
C TYR A 80 -22.86 -10.91 -12.14
N LEU A 81 -22.01 -11.88 -12.47
CA LEU A 81 -21.08 -11.76 -13.60
C LEU A 81 -21.61 -12.39 -14.89
N GLN A 82 -22.67 -13.21 -14.81
CA GLN A 82 -23.26 -13.92 -15.95
C GLN A 82 -22.24 -14.72 -16.81
N ASP A 83 -21.18 -15.20 -16.18
CA ASP A 83 -20.01 -15.85 -16.79
C ASP A 83 -20.21 -17.34 -17.11
N GLY A 84 -21.36 -17.91 -16.74
CA GLY A 84 -21.66 -19.34 -16.88
C GLY A 84 -21.15 -20.21 -15.71
N SER A 85 -20.64 -19.61 -14.63
CA SER A 85 -20.29 -20.31 -13.40
C SER A 85 -21.48 -21.10 -12.82
N GLY A 86 -21.19 -22.16 -12.07
CA GLY A 86 -22.24 -23.02 -11.52
C GLY A 86 -21.85 -23.65 -10.20
N PRO A 87 -22.68 -24.56 -9.65
CA PRO A 87 -22.48 -25.13 -8.31
C PRO A 87 -21.15 -25.90 -8.11
N GLY A 88 -20.45 -26.24 -9.20
CA GLY A 88 -19.15 -26.91 -9.15
C GLY A 88 -17.95 -25.97 -9.34
N THR A 89 -18.16 -24.67 -9.57
CA THR A 89 -17.09 -23.69 -9.67
C THR A 89 -16.38 -23.57 -8.33
N VAL A 90 -15.05 -23.67 -8.36
CA VAL A 90 -14.20 -23.52 -7.18
C VAL A 90 -13.91 -22.04 -6.96
N VAL A 91 -14.14 -21.54 -5.76
CA VAL A 91 -14.04 -20.12 -5.41
C VAL A 91 -13.18 -19.94 -4.16
N TYR A 92 -11.98 -19.39 -4.33
CA TYR A 92 -11.03 -19.10 -3.23
C TYR A 92 -10.87 -17.61 -2.94
N SER A 93 -10.97 -16.75 -3.97
CA SER A 93 -10.85 -15.31 -3.79
C SER A 93 -11.98 -14.77 -2.93
N SER A 94 -11.62 -13.78 -2.10
CA SER A 94 -12.48 -13.19 -1.09
C SER A 94 -12.32 -11.68 -1.08
N ALA A 95 -13.33 -10.98 -0.59
CA ALA A 95 -13.35 -9.53 -0.49
C ALA A 95 -13.76 -9.08 0.92
N TYR A 96 -13.24 -7.94 1.33
CA TYR A 96 -13.66 -7.18 2.50
C TYR A 96 -14.11 -5.81 2.01
N ILE A 97 -15.16 -5.26 2.62
CA ILE A 97 -15.57 -3.87 2.40
C ILE A 97 -15.83 -3.17 3.73
N GLN A 98 -15.46 -1.89 3.76
CA GLN A 98 -15.78 -0.97 4.83
C GLN A 98 -16.20 0.36 4.19
N GLY A 99 -17.36 0.88 4.60
CA GLY A 99 -17.75 2.22 4.20
C GLY A 99 -16.86 3.26 4.87
N MET A 100 -16.65 4.37 4.18
CA MET A 100 -15.72 5.43 4.57
C MET A 100 -16.43 6.78 4.45
N ASN A 101 -15.86 7.79 5.09
CA ASN A 101 -16.43 9.13 5.06
C ASN A 101 -16.46 9.71 3.64
N GLU A 102 -17.39 10.65 3.43
CA GLU A 102 -17.48 11.42 2.19
C GLU A 102 -16.12 12.06 1.83
N GLY A 103 -15.70 11.90 0.58
CA GLY A 103 -14.41 12.37 0.07
C GLY A 103 -13.32 11.30 0.04
N TYR A 104 -13.50 10.15 0.72
CA TYR A 104 -12.50 9.06 0.70
C TYR A 104 -12.32 8.43 -0.69
N GLY A 105 -13.36 8.44 -1.51
CA GLY A 105 -13.36 7.71 -2.79
C GLY A 105 -13.59 6.21 -2.60
N VAL A 106 -13.75 5.45 -3.69
CA VAL A 106 -13.60 4.00 -3.62
C VAL A 106 -12.11 3.72 -3.69
N GLN A 107 -11.55 2.92 -2.79
CA GLN A 107 -10.15 2.49 -2.82
C GLN A 107 -10.09 0.97 -2.75
N VAL A 108 -9.36 0.35 -3.67
CA VAL A 108 -9.19 -1.10 -3.71
C VAL A 108 -7.75 -1.47 -3.44
N GLN A 109 -7.54 -2.43 -2.56
CA GLN A 109 -6.25 -3.06 -2.32
C GLN A 109 -6.33 -4.55 -2.61
N ILE A 110 -5.45 -5.06 -3.46
CA ILE A 110 -5.23 -6.50 -3.59
C ILE A 110 -4.09 -6.91 -2.67
N VAL A 111 -4.42 -7.52 -1.52
CA VAL A 111 -3.44 -7.89 -0.49
C VAL A 111 -2.50 -9.00 -0.96
N THR A 112 -2.98 -9.89 -1.84
CA THR A 112 -2.20 -11.01 -2.37
C THR A 112 -2.00 -10.86 -3.87
N GLN A 113 -1.32 -9.78 -4.29
CA GLN A 113 -1.11 -9.42 -5.71
C GLN A 113 -0.55 -10.57 -6.54
N GLN A 114 0.41 -11.32 -5.98
CA GLN A 114 1.05 -12.48 -6.62
C GLN A 114 0.10 -13.63 -6.95
N ASN A 115 -1.08 -13.67 -6.34
CA ASN A 115 -2.07 -14.73 -6.51
C ASN A 115 -3.31 -14.30 -7.32
N ILE A 116 -3.40 -13.04 -7.77
CA ILE A 116 -4.51 -12.55 -8.59
C ILE A 116 -3.94 -12.05 -9.91
N THR A 117 -4.14 -12.82 -10.97
CA THR A 117 -3.34 -12.68 -12.20
C THR A 117 -4.06 -12.04 -13.38
N GLY A 118 -5.30 -11.55 -13.20
CA GLY A 118 -6.14 -11.12 -14.32
C GLY A 118 -6.89 -9.79 -14.15
N VAL A 119 -6.76 -9.12 -13.00
CA VAL A 119 -7.45 -7.86 -12.72
C VAL A 119 -6.60 -7.04 -11.76
N SER A 120 -6.21 -5.82 -12.14
CA SER A 120 -5.48 -4.88 -11.28
C SER A 120 -6.40 -4.23 -10.23
N ALA A 121 -5.82 -3.66 -9.17
CA ALA A 121 -6.58 -2.97 -8.13
C ALA A 121 -7.38 -1.80 -8.71
N THR A 122 -6.77 -1.01 -9.60
CA THR A 122 -7.41 0.09 -10.32
C THR A 122 -8.59 -0.39 -11.17
N THR A 123 -8.43 -1.53 -11.85
CA THR A 123 -9.52 -2.13 -12.65
C THR A 123 -10.71 -2.51 -11.76
N TYR A 124 -10.45 -3.13 -10.60
CA TYR A 124 -11.52 -3.41 -9.61
C TYR A 124 -12.18 -2.14 -9.10
N GLN A 125 -11.40 -1.09 -8.81
CA GLN A 125 -11.88 0.18 -8.27
C GLN A 125 -12.80 0.86 -9.29
N ASN A 126 -12.36 0.95 -10.54
CA ASN A 126 -13.10 1.52 -11.65
C ASN A 126 -14.43 0.80 -11.89
N ALA A 127 -14.42 -0.53 -11.92
CA ALA A 127 -15.62 -1.34 -12.08
C ALA A 127 -16.58 -1.19 -10.88
N ALA A 128 -16.05 -1.17 -9.65
CA ALA A 128 -16.87 -0.96 -8.46
C ALA A 128 -17.59 0.41 -8.49
N ILE A 129 -16.89 1.48 -8.92
CA ILE A 129 -17.49 2.82 -9.11
C ILE A 129 -18.59 2.76 -10.16
N THR A 130 -18.36 2.11 -11.31
CA THR A 130 -19.36 1.92 -12.36
C THR A 130 -20.60 1.18 -11.86
N ALA A 131 -20.43 0.19 -10.98
CA ALA A 131 -21.54 -0.52 -10.35
C ALA A 131 -22.27 0.29 -9.26
N GLY A 132 -21.72 1.44 -8.83
CA GLY A 132 -22.34 2.35 -7.87
C GLY A 132 -21.69 2.40 -6.48
N ALA A 133 -20.50 1.82 -6.30
CA ALA A 133 -19.72 1.97 -5.06
C ALA A 133 -19.27 3.42 -4.86
N ARG A 134 -19.26 3.87 -3.61
CA ARG A 134 -18.88 5.23 -3.20
C ARG A 134 -18.22 5.18 -1.83
N ASN A 135 -17.16 5.97 -1.64
CA ASN A 135 -16.50 6.16 -0.34
C ASN A 135 -16.32 4.84 0.43
N ALA A 136 -15.56 3.90 -0.14
CA ALA A 136 -15.44 2.56 0.41
C ALA A 136 -14.00 2.05 0.30
N GLN A 137 -13.51 1.46 1.38
CA GLN A 137 -12.27 0.69 1.36
C GLN A 137 -12.60 -0.78 1.05
N ILE A 138 -12.01 -1.30 -0.02
CA ILE A 138 -12.16 -2.68 -0.45
C ILE A 138 -10.80 -3.37 -0.37
N ARG A 139 -10.74 -4.53 0.27
CA ARG A 139 -9.54 -5.38 0.28
C ARG A 139 -9.86 -6.72 -0.35
N ILE A 140 -8.95 -7.22 -1.18
CA ILE A 140 -9.11 -8.48 -1.91
C ILE A 140 -7.95 -9.39 -1.55
N ALA A 141 -8.24 -10.65 -1.23
CA ALA A 141 -7.22 -11.64 -0.91
C ALA A 141 -7.61 -13.05 -1.37
N THR A 142 -6.59 -13.88 -1.58
CA THR A 142 -6.75 -15.30 -1.87
C THR A 142 -5.56 -16.10 -1.33
N VAL A 143 -5.83 -17.33 -0.88
CA VAL A 143 -4.80 -18.28 -0.41
C VAL A 143 -4.16 -19.09 -1.53
N SER A 144 -4.68 -18.99 -2.76
CA SER A 144 -4.20 -19.71 -3.93
C SER A 144 -4.31 -18.84 -5.18
N PRO A 145 -3.45 -19.04 -6.21
CA PRO A 145 -3.58 -18.35 -7.49
C PRO A 145 -4.96 -18.54 -8.12
N VAL A 146 -5.62 -17.44 -8.48
CA VAL A 146 -6.94 -17.38 -9.14
C VAL A 146 -7.05 -16.15 -10.06
N THR A 147 -8.09 -16.13 -10.88
CA THR A 147 -8.41 -15.05 -11.83
C THR A 147 -9.24 -13.90 -11.20
N GLY A 148 -9.87 -14.13 -10.04
CA GLY A 148 -10.41 -13.06 -9.19
C GLY A 148 -11.93 -12.85 -9.21
N GLU A 149 -12.68 -13.63 -10.00
CA GLU A 149 -14.14 -13.50 -10.19
C GLU A 149 -14.93 -13.66 -8.87
N GLY A 150 -14.45 -14.54 -7.98
CA GLY A 150 -15.04 -14.72 -6.65
C GLY A 150 -15.01 -13.47 -5.79
N ALA A 151 -13.89 -12.73 -5.80
CA ALA A 151 -13.78 -11.47 -5.09
C ALA A 151 -14.69 -10.41 -5.70
N LEU A 152 -14.79 -10.35 -7.03
CA LEU A 152 -15.63 -9.39 -7.74
C LEU A 152 -17.11 -9.57 -7.42
N ALA A 153 -17.62 -10.80 -7.51
CA ALA A 153 -18.98 -11.14 -7.10
C ALA A 153 -19.19 -10.88 -5.60
N GLY A 154 -18.16 -11.12 -4.78
CA GLY A 154 -18.14 -10.75 -3.37
C GLY A 154 -18.35 -9.25 -3.17
N VAL A 155 -17.58 -8.38 -3.85
CA VAL A 155 -17.71 -6.92 -3.76
C VAL A 155 -19.15 -6.48 -4.05
N TYR A 156 -19.77 -6.95 -5.13
CA TYR A 156 -21.16 -6.61 -5.46
C TYR A 156 -22.16 -7.08 -4.39
N ALA A 157 -22.02 -8.31 -3.90
CA ALA A 157 -22.87 -8.82 -2.84
C ALA A 157 -22.73 -8.01 -1.54
N LEU A 158 -21.51 -7.57 -1.21
CA LEU A 158 -21.25 -6.75 -0.03
C LEU A 158 -21.79 -5.33 -0.18
N LEU A 159 -21.70 -4.72 -1.37
CA LEU A 159 -22.29 -3.40 -1.66
C LEU A 159 -23.81 -3.42 -1.46
N GLU A 160 -24.50 -4.46 -1.96
CA GLU A 160 -25.95 -4.62 -1.71
C GLU A 160 -26.25 -4.76 -0.21
N GLN A 161 -25.40 -5.48 0.54
CA GLN A 161 -25.55 -5.65 1.98
C GLN A 161 -25.30 -4.35 2.76
N GLN A 162 -24.45 -3.45 2.26
CA GLN A 162 -24.30 -2.08 2.78
C GLN A 162 -25.46 -1.15 2.39
N GLY A 163 -26.40 -1.63 1.58
CA GLY A 163 -27.57 -0.88 1.16
C GLY A 163 -27.38 -0.08 -0.13
N VAL A 164 -26.29 -0.31 -0.87
CA VAL A 164 -26.13 0.22 -2.22
C VAL A 164 -27.12 -0.50 -3.13
N ALA A 165 -27.97 0.27 -3.82
CA ALA A 165 -28.93 -0.28 -4.76
C ALA A 165 -28.23 -0.61 -6.08
N LEU A 166 -27.69 -1.82 -6.22
CA LEU A 166 -27.05 -2.23 -7.47
C LEU A 166 -28.10 -2.47 -8.56
N ASN A 167 -28.00 -1.70 -9.65
CA ASN A 167 -28.73 -1.99 -10.88
C ASN A 167 -28.02 -3.12 -11.63
N PRO A 168 -28.69 -4.25 -11.98
CA PRO A 168 -28.08 -5.33 -12.75
C PRO A 168 -27.49 -4.89 -14.09
N GLU A 169 -28.04 -3.84 -14.71
CA GLU A 169 -27.49 -3.27 -15.94
C GLU A 169 -26.14 -2.59 -15.67
N ASP A 170 -26.03 -1.79 -14.61
CA ASP A 170 -24.79 -1.11 -14.20
C ASP A 170 -23.69 -2.10 -13.80
N VAL A 171 -24.06 -3.18 -13.10
CA VAL A 171 -23.15 -4.29 -12.80
C VAL A 171 -22.64 -4.95 -14.09
N GLN A 172 -23.50 -5.13 -15.09
CA GLN A 172 -23.06 -5.67 -16.38
C GLN A 172 -22.10 -4.72 -17.11
N VAL A 173 -22.34 -3.40 -17.04
CA VAL A 173 -21.40 -2.41 -17.59
C VAL A 173 -20.05 -2.46 -16.89
N ALA A 174 -20.04 -2.59 -15.56
CA ALA A 174 -18.82 -2.78 -14.78
C ALA A 174 -18.06 -4.06 -15.16
N GLN A 175 -18.76 -5.15 -15.48
CA GLN A 175 -18.13 -6.37 -15.99
C GLN A 175 -17.56 -6.21 -17.40
N ASN A 176 -18.28 -5.51 -18.27
CA ASN A 176 -17.81 -5.19 -19.62
C ASN A 176 -16.55 -4.31 -19.54
N GLU A 177 -16.46 -3.41 -18.56
CA GLU A 177 -15.28 -2.57 -18.31
C GLU A 177 -14.03 -3.41 -18.06
N ILE A 178 -14.09 -4.37 -17.14
CA ILE A 178 -12.96 -5.25 -16.81
C ILE A 178 -12.53 -6.07 -18.03
N SER A 179 -13.51 -6.58 -18.77
CA SER A 179 -13.23 -7.37 -19.99
C SER A 179 -12.55 -6.51 -21.05
N LEU A 180 -13.01 -5.27 -21.22
CA LEU A 180 -12.45 -4.31 -22.17
C LEU A 180 -11.03 -3.91 -21.79
N VAL A 181 -10.74 -3.67 -20.51
CA VAL A 181 -9.38 -3.39 -20.03
C VAL A 181 -8.44 -4.53 -20.43
N ASN A 182 -8.84 -5.77 -20.15
CA ASN A 182 -8.04 -6.95 -20.49
C ASN A 182 -7.86 -7.11 -22.01
N GLU A 183 -8.91 -6.91 -22.81
CA GLU A 183 -8.82 -6.97 -24.29
C GLU A 183 -7.84 -5.92 -24.85
N ILE A 184 -7.84 -4.71 -24.31
CA ILE A 184 -6.91 -3.65 -24.75
C ILE A 184 -5.47 -4.03 -24.39
N ILE A 185 -5.23 -4.51 -23.17
CA ILE A 185 -3.89 -4.91 -22.68
C ILE A 185 -3.35 -6.11 -23.48
N GLU A 186 -4.18 -7.09 -23.80
CA GLU A 186 -3.79 -8.30 -24.53
C GLU A 186 -3.66 -8.09 -26.05
N SER A 187 -4.12 -6.96 -26.58
CA SER A 187 -4.10 -6.69 -28.03
C SER A 187 -2.69 -6.65 -28.62
N GLU A 188 -2.48 -7.31 -29.77
CA GLU A 188 -1.18 -7.37 -30.42
C GLU A 188 -0.70 -5.97 -30.86
N GLY A 189 0.39 -5.48 -30.24
CA GLY A 189 0.98 -4.18 -30.57
C GLY A 189 0.59 -3.04 -29.63
N ALA A 190 -0.22 -3.30 -28.61
CA ALA A 190 -0.45 -2.37 -27.50
C ALA A 190 0.88 -2.05 -26.79
N THR A 191 1.28 -0.77 -26.83
CA THR A 191 2.35 -0.23 -25.98
C THR A 191 1.80 0.45 -24.72
N ILE A 192 0.50 0.28 -24.47
CA ILE A 192 -0.23 0.92 -23.38
C ILE A 192 -0.20 0.01 -22.13
N SER A 193 0.14 0.57 -20.98
CA SER A 193 0.15 -0.16 -19.71
C SER A 193 -1.26 -0.33 -19.14
N ASP A 194 -1.45 -1.29 -18.23
CA ASP A 194 -2.72 -1.48 -17.49
C ASP A 194 -3.22 -0.18 -16.85
N SER A 195 -2.31 0.55 -16.23
CA SER A 195 -2.61 1.86 -15.64
C SER A 195 -3.07 2.88 -16.68
N GLN A 196 -2.37 3.00 -17.81
CA GLN A 196 -2.75 3.93 -18.87
C GLN A 196 -4.13 3.59 -19.47
N VAL A 197 -4.46 2.30 -19.60
CA VAL A 197 -5.80 1.87 -20.04
C VAL A 197 -6.86 2.28 -19.02
N ASN A 198 -6.61 2.02 -17.73
CA ASN A 198 -7.53 2.41 -16.66
C ASN A 198 -7.71 3.93 -16.57
N GLN A 199 -6.64 4.71 -16.71
CA GLN A 199 -6.68 6.16 -16.75
C GLN A 199 -7.51 6.65 -17.94
N MET A 200 -7.23 6.13 -19.14
CA MET A 200 -7.98 6.46 -20.36
C MET A 200 -9.48 6.21 -20.20
N ILE A 201 -9.86 5.05 -19.66
CA ILE A 201 -11.27 4.69 -19.42
C ILE A 201 -11.89 5.63 -18.38
N SER A 202 -11.17 5.97 -17.30
CA SER A 202 -11.64 6.93 -16.31
C SER A 202 -11.83 8.34 -16.88
N GLU A 203 -10.91 8.84 -17.72
CA GLU A 203 -11.05 10.11 -18.44
C GLU A 203 -12.30 10.12 -19.34
N ILE A 204 -12.54 9.02 -20.07
CA ILE A 204 -13.76 8.86 -20.88
C ILE A 204 -15.00 8.96 -19.99
N LYS A 205 -15.02 8.24 -18.85
CA LYS A 205 -16.13 8.27 -17.90
C LYS A 205 -16.36 9.68 -17.33
N GLN A 206 -15.30 10.40 -16.96
CA GLN A 206 -15.40 11.78 -16.45
C GLN A 206 -16.02 12.74 -17.46
N GLU A 207 -15.56 12.71 -18.72
CA GLU A 207 -16.12 13.57 -19.78
C GLU A 207 -17.59 13.23 -20.07
N ILE A 208 -17.97 11.95 -19.96
CA ILE A 208 -19.38 11.52 -20.07
C ILE A 208 -20.21 12.04 -18.90
N VAL A 209 -19.75 11.90 -17.66
CA VAL A 209 -20.44 12.45 -16.47
C VAL A 209 -20.61 13.97 -16.63
N ASN A 210 -19.55 14.69 -16.98
CA ASN A 210 -19.60 16.13 -17.25
C ASN A 210 -20.62 16.48 -18.33
N THR A 211 -20.68 15.70 -19.41
CA THR A 211 -21.66 15.89 -20.50
C THR A 211 -23.09 15.69 -20.01
N ASN A 212 -23.36 14.63 -19.25
CA ASN A 212 -24.68 14.32 -18.69
C ASN A 212 -25.14 15.41 -17.73
N ILE A 213 -24.30 15.79 -16.76
CA ILE A 213 -24.62 16.83 -15.76
C ILE A 213 -24.89 18.18 -16.44
N ASN A 214 -24.11 18.54 -17.47
CA ASN A 214 -24.33 19.78 -18.22
C ASN A 214 -25.64 19.77 -19.03
N ALA A 215 -26.05 18.60 -19.56
CA ALA A 215 -27.31 18.44 -20.28
C ALA A 215 -28.52 18.52 -19.34
N GLU A 216 -28.46 17.90 -18.15
CA GLU A 216 -29.51 17.99 -17.12
C GLU A 216 -29.73 19.44 -16.66
N ASN A 217 -28.65 20.20 -16.47
CA ASN A 217 -28.72 21.62 -16.10
C ASN A 217 -29.28 22.53 -17.21
N SER A 218 -29.43 22.02 -18.43
CA SER A 218 -29.84 22.77 -19.62
C SER A 218 -31.28 22.48 -20.10
N ASP A 219 -32.09 21.73 -19.35
CA ASP A 219 -33.42 21.22 -19.78
C ASP A 219 -33.32 20.36 -21.08
N VAL A 220 -32.12 19.86 -21.41
CA VAL A 220 -31.87 18.98 -22.56
C VAL A 220 -32.00 17.55 -22.05
N ASN A 221 -33.07 16.88 -22.47
CA ASN A 221 -33.27 15.47 -22.16
C ASN A 221 -32.12 14.65 -22.79
N VAL A 222 -31.28 14.01 -21.98
CA VAL A 222 -30.31 12.99 -22.40
C VAL A 222 -31.10 11.73 -22.77
N ASP A 223 -31.91 11.84 -23.83
CA ASP A 223 -32.48 10.68 -24.51
C ASP A 223 -31.38 10.09 -25.39
N ASN A 224 -31.40 8.77 -25.58
CA ASN A 224 -30.47 7.93 -26.36
C ASN A 224 -30.55 8.26 -27.86
N SER A 225 -30.32 9.53 -28.16
CA SER A 225 -30.44 10.18 -29.45
C SER A 225 -29.15 9.98 -30.23
N GLU A 226 -29.27 9.92 -31.56
CA GLU A 226 -28.11 9.84 -32.46
C GLU A 226 -27.08 10.94 -32.18
N GLU A 227 -27.52 12.12 -31.71
CA GLU A 227 -26.67 13.25 -31.33
C GLU A 227 -25.87 12.98 -30.04
N THR A 228 -26.48 12.35 -29.04
CA THR A 228 -25.79 11.97 -27.78
C THR A 228 -24.72 10.92 -28.05
N ASN A 229 -25.04 9.88 -28.83
CA ASN A 229 -24.06 8.86 -29.20
C ASN A 229 -22.93 9.42 -30.07
N THR A 230 -23.23 10.39 -30.95
CA THR A 230 -22.18 11.08 -31.73
C THR A 230 -21.24 11.88 -30.82
N ASN A 231 -21.76 12.56 -29.80
CA ASN A 231 -20.94 13.30 -28.84
C ASN A 231 -20.06 12.36 -28.01
N ILE A 232 -20.63 11.25 -27.50
CA ILE A 232 -19.87 10.22 -26.77
C ILE A 232 -18.77 9.65 -27.65
N ASN A 233 -19.05 9.29 -28.90
CA ASN A 233 -18.03 8.78 -29.81
C ASN A 233 -16.92 9.82 -30.06
N ASN A 234 -17.25 11.11 -30.16
CA ASN A 234 -16.23 12.16 -30.28
C ASN A 234 -15.35 12.26 -29.01
N ILE A 235 -15.92 12.12 -27.81
CA ILE A 235 -15.17 12.08 -26.54
C ILE A 235 -14.17 10.92 -26.57
N VAL A 236 -14.66 9.70 -26.87
CA VAL A 236 -13.81 8.50 -26.94
C VAL A 236 -12.68 8.71 -27.96
N ASN A 237 -13.01 9.12 -29.19
CA ASN A 237 -12.00 9.36 -30.23
C ASN A 237 -10.96 10.41 -29.83
N ASN A 238 -11.34 11.49 -29.14
CA ASN A 238 -10.39 12.51 -28.72
C ASN A 238 -9.42 11.98 -27.66
N ILE A 239 -9.92 11.22 -26.69
CA ILE A 239 -9.10 10.67 -25.60
C ILE A 239 -8.22 9.55 -26.13
N THR A 240 -8.75 8.56 -26.86
CA THR A 240 -7.97 7.42 -27.37
C THR A 240 -6.81 7.83 -28.27
N ASN A 241 -6.96 8.92 -29.03
CA ASN A 241 -5.88 9.52 -29.82
C ASN A 241 -4.68 9.99 -28.96
N ASN A 242 -4.90 10.46 -27.73
CA ASN A 242 -3.83 10.85 -26.81
C ASN A 242 -3.04 9.64 -26.29
N TYR A 243 -3.71 8.48 -26.20
CA TYR A 243 -3.13 7.21 -25.73
C TYR A 243 -2.56 6.34 -26.85
N GLY A 244 -2.67 6.79 -28.12
CA GLY A 244 -2.18 6.03 -29.27
C GLY A 244 -3.02 4.79 -29.62
N VAL A 245 -4.21 4.65 -29.04
CA VAL A 245 -5.15 3.56 -29.36
C VAL A 245 -5.80 3.90 -30.70
N SER A 246 -5.48 3.11 -31.73
CA SER A 246 -5.92 3.34 -33.12
C SER A 246 -6.49 2.09 -33.79
N ASP A 247 -6.59 0.98 -33.07
CA ASP A 247 -7.25 -0.23 -33.55
C ASP A 247 -8.76 -0.01 -33.66
N GLU A 248 -9.33 -0.38 -34.81
CA GLU A 248 -10.73 -0.11 -35.13
C GLU A 248 -11.69 -0.97 -34.29
N GLU A 249 -11.30 -2.19 -33.92
CA GLU A 249 -12.11 -3.09 -33.08
C GLU A 249 -12.13 -2.61 -31.64
N LEU A 250 -10.98 -2.25 -31.07
CA LEU A 250 -10.89 -1.65 -29.74
C LEU A 250 -11.62 -0.31 -29.65
N GLN A 251 -11.52 0.53 -30.68
CA GLN A 251 -12.22 1.81 -30.73
C GLN A 251 -13.75 1.60 -30.69
N LEU A 252 -14.27 0.62 -31.45
CA LEU A 252 -15.69 0.29 -31.42
C LEU A 252 -16.14 -0.24 -30.06
N ALA A 253 -15.31 -1.07 -29.42
CA ALA A 253 -15.60 -1.60 -28.08
C ALA A 253 -15.63 -0.49 -27.01
N LEU A 254 -14.68 0.45 -27.07
CA LEU A 254 -14.65 1.65 -26.20
C LEU A 254 -15.86 2.55 -26.43
N GLU A 255 -16.26 2.78 -27.69
CA GLU A 255 -17.47 3.55 -28.01
C GLU A 255 -18.74 2.87 -27.48
N GLN A 256 -18.85 1.54 -27.62
CA GLN A 256 -19.97 0.79 -27.07
C GLN A 256 -20.00 0.88 -25.54
N PHE A 257 -18.87 0.62 -24.88
CA PHE A 257 -18.74 0.74 -23.42
C PHE A 257 -19.14 2.14 -22.94
N ALA A 258 -18.61 3.19 -23.57
CA ALA A 258 -18.91 4.57 -23.22
C ALA A 258 -20.41 4.89 -23.33
N GLN A 259 -21.09 4.38 -24.37
CA GLN A 259 -22.53 4.54 -24.53
C GLN A 259 -23.35 3.74 -23.50
N GLU A 260 -22.85 2.60 -23.04
CA GLU A 260 -23.48 1.81 -21.97
C GLU A 260 -23.26 2.49 -20.60
N PHE A 261 -22.03 2.90 -20.29
CA PHE A 261 -21.67 3.67 -19.11
C PHE A 261 -22.51 4.93 -18.98
N ALA A 262 -22.69 5.69 -20.05
CA ALA A 262 -23.50 6.93 -20.05
C ALA A 262 -24.94 6.74 -19.54
N LYS A 263 -25.47 5.51 -19.51
CA LYS A 263 -26.83 5.18 -19.03
C LYS A 263 -26.88 4.75 -17.57
N THR A 264 -25.74 4.49 -16.95
CA THR A 264 -25.65 4.01 -15.56
C THR A 264 -26.02 5.10 -14.56
N GLU A 265 -26.39 4.71 -13.34
CA GLU A 265 -26.62 5.67 -12.26
C GLU A 265 -25.33 6.43 -11.89
N ALA A 266 -24.17 5.78 -12.00
CA ALA A 266 -22.87 6.40 -11.79
C ALA A 266 -22.64 7.55 -12.79
N ALA A 267 -23.03 7.41 -14.06
CA ALA A 267 -22.87 8.46 -15.07
C ALA A 267 -23.81 9.67 -14.90
N GLN A 268 -24.81 9.58 -14.03
CA GLN A 268 -25.74 10.68 -13.71
C GLN A 268 -25.37 11.42 -12.42
N SER A 269 -24.26 11.05 -11.77
CA SER A 269 -23.88 11.53 -10.44
C SER A 269 -22.59 12.34 -10.49
N GLU A 270 -22.64 13.61 -10.07
CA GLU A 270 -21.45 14.49 -10.00
C GLU A 270 -20.36 13.92 -9.07
N ASP A 271 -20.77 13.26 -7.97
CA ASP A 271 -19.88 12.55 -7.04
C ASP A 271 -19.00 11.51 -7.74
N THR A 272 -19.44 10.92 -8.85
CA THR A 272 -18.65 9.93 -9.61
C THR A 272 -17.34 10.51 -10.13
N ILE A 273 -17.29 11.81 -10.44
CA ILE A 273 -16.03 12.46 -10.85
C ILE A 273 -15.01 12.37 -9.73
N GLY A 274 -15.40 12.74 -8.50
CA GLY A 274 -14.53 12.65 -7.32
C GLY A 274 -14.10 11.21 -7.02
N GLN A 275 -15.00 10.22 -7.22
CA GLN A 275 -14.62 8.81 -7.08
C GLN A 275 -13.60 8.37 -8.14
N LEU A 276 -13.76 8.80 -9.40
CA LEU A 276 -12.86 8.46 -10.52
C LEU A 276 -11.52 9.18 -10.45
N GLU A 277 -11.49 10.42 -9.94
CA GLU A 277 -10.23 11.14 -9.71
C GLU A 277 -9.33 10.38 -8.73
N GLN A 278 -9.92 9.75 -7.70
CA GLN A 278 -9.19 8.88 -6.78
C GLN A 278 -8.78 7.53 -7.40
N SER A 279 -9.38 7.09 -8.51
CA SER A 279 -9.00 5.85 -9.21
C SER A 279 -7.96 6.04 -10.30
N ILE A 280 -7.82 7.26 -10.84
CA ILE A 280 -6.79 7.59 -11.83
C ILE A 280 -5.39 7.69 -11.20
N GLN A 281 -5.33 7.81 -9.88
CA GLN A 281 -4.06 7.98 -9.18
C GLN A 281 -3.28 6.65 -9.17
N GLU A 282 -2.23 6.57 -9.99
CA GLU A 282 -1.26 5.47 -9.93
C GLU A 282 -0.68 5.34 -8.52
N ASP A 283 -0.79 4.17 -7.91
CA ASP A 283 -0.02 3.87 -6.71
C ASP A 283 1.47 3.87 -7.08
N TRP A 284 2.30 4.44 -6.22
CA TRP A 284 3.73 4.43 -6.42
C TRP A 284 4.30 3.01 -6.62
N THR A 285 3.69 1.98 -6.02
CA THR A 285 4.09 0.58 -6.26
C THR A 285 4.00 0.19 -7.75
N ASP A 286 2.94 0.63 -8.43
CA ASP A 286 2.71 0.33 -9.83
C ASP A 286 3.63 1.16 -10.73
N VAL A 287 3.81 2.44 -10.39
CA VAL A 287 4.79 3.31 -11.06
C VAL A 287 6.16 2.65 -11.02
N LEU A 288 6.65 2.32 -9.83
CA LEU A 288 7.98 1.72 -9.62
C LEU A 288 8.15 0.40 -10.38
N ALA A 289 7.11 -0.45 -10.40
CA ALA A 289 7.14 -1.72 -11.13
C ALA A 289 7.36 -1.51 -12.64
N GLY A 290 6.88 -0.40 -13.22
CA GLY A 290 7.07 -0.04 -14.62
C GLY A 290 8.38 0.67 -14.95
N LEU A 291 9.11 1.19 -13.96
CA LEU A 291 10.35 1.96 -14.22
C LEU A 291 11.52 1.06 -14.61
N GLU A 292 12.30 1.48 -15.60
CA GLU A 292 13.50 0.78 -16.06
C GLU A 292 14.63 1.77 -16.38
N GLY A 293 15.87 1.32 -16.18
CA GLY A 293 17.07 2.11 -16.47
C GLY A 293 17.36 3.25 -15.50
N SER A 294 18.52 3.89 -15.70
CA SER A 294 18.98 5.06 -14.94
C SER A 294 19.20 6.24 -15.87
N VAL A 295 19.19 7.45 -15.31
CA VAL A 295 19.49 8.70 -16.03
C VAL A 295 20.67 9.40 -15.36
N PRO A 296 21.77 9.69 -16.07
CA PRO A 296 22.93 10.36 -15.49
C PRO A 296 22.59 11.71 -14.85
N ALA A 297 23.30 12.05 -13.78
CA ALA A 297 23.07 13.28 -13.02
C ALA A 297 23.12 14.54 -13.91
N GLU A 298 24.07 14.60 -14.85
CA GLU A 298 24.22 15.74 -15.76
C GLU A 298 23.00 15.90 -16.69
N GLU A 299 22.40 14.79 -17.12
CA GLU A 299 21.22 14.80 -17.98
C GLU A 299 20.01 15.31 -17.19
N LEU A 300 19.77 14.79 -15.98
CA LEU A 300 18.70 15.25 -15.08
C LEU A 300 18.83 16.74 -14.73
N LEU A 301 20.05 17.22 -14.47
CA LEU A 301 20.29 18.64 -14.14
C LEU A 301 20.07 19.57 -15.35
N SER A 302 20.20 19.05 -16.57
CA SER A 302 20.02 19.81 -17.82
C SER A 302 18.61 19.76 -18.39
N ALA A 303 17.81 18.78 -17.96
CA ALA A 303 16.43 18.60 -18.40
C ALA A 303 15.52 19.75 -17.93
N GLU A 304 14.44 20.00 -18.66
CA GLU A 304 13.38 20.90 -18.23
C GLU A 304 12.69 20.30 -17.00
N ARG A 305 12.54 21.11 -15.95
CA ARG A 305 11.94 20.69 -14.68
C ARG A 305 10.48 21.05 -14.67
N VAL A 306 9.66 20.18 -14.08
CA VAL A 306 8.27 20.51 -13.79
C VAL A 306 8.25 21.59 -12.69
N ASP A 307 7.44 22.62 -12.91
CA ASP A 307 7.25 23.73 -11.99
C ASP A 307 6.04 23.43 -11.08
N PHE A 308 6.30 23.28 -9.78
CA PHE A 308 5.29 23.03 -8.75
C PHE A 308 5.00 24.27 -7.90
N SER A 309 5.39 25.47 -8.37
CA SER A 309 5.26 26.71 -7.60
C SER A 309 3.86 27.34 -7.61
N ASP A 310 2.93 26.81 -8.42
CA ASP A 310 1.54 27.26 -8.43
C ASP A 310 0.78 26.78 -7.18
N THR A 311 0.64 27.66 -6.21
CA THR A 311 -0.01 27.37 -4.93
C THR A 311 -1.53 27.21 -5.01
N GLU A 312 -2.16 27.49 -6.16
CA GLU A 312 -3.56 27.16 -6.38
C GLU A 312 -3.74 25.67 -6.72
N THR A 313 -2.70 25.05 -7.28
CA THR A 313 -2.70 23.64 -7.73
C THR A 313 -1.94 22.73 -6.77
N TYR A 314 -0.81 23.18 -6.23
CA TYR A 314 0.12 22.36 -5.48
C TYR A 314 0.37 22.90 -4.07
N HIS A 315 0.44 22.00 -3.09
CA HIS A 315 0.99 22.32 -1.79
C HIS A 315 2.46 22.80 -1.94
N PRO A 316 2.88 23.90 -1.28
CA PRO A 316 4.22 24.47 -1.46
C PRO A 316 5.38 23.52 -1.15
N ILE A 317 5.12 22.43 -0.42
CA ILE A 317 6.13 21.42 -0.11
C ILE A 317 6.61 20.68 -1.36
N LEU A 318 5.77 20.53 -2.39
CA LEU A 318 6.13 19.82 -3.62
C LEU A 318 7.24 20.55 -4.37
N GLN A 319 7.17 21.89 -4.43
CA GLN A 319 8.27 22.69 -4.96
C GLN A 319 9.52 22.57 -4.09
N ALA A 320 9.38 22.55 -2.77
CA ALA A 320 10.51 22.41 -1.85
C ALA A 320 11.20 21.02 -1.97
N PHE A 321 10.44 19.95 -2.18
CA PHE A 321 10.97 18.62 -2.50
C PHE A 321 11.72 18.62 -3.83
N SER A 322 11.18 19.27 -4.86
CA SER A 322 11.86 19.43 -6.15
C SER A 322 13.20 20.15 -5.97
N ASP A 323 13.20 21.29 -5.27
CA ASP A 323 14.40 22.08 -5.03
C ASP A 323 15.47 21.27 -4.27
N GLU A 324 15.08 20.54 -3.22
CA GLU A 324 16.00 19.71 -2.43
C GLU A 324 16.49 18.49 -3.23
N LEU A 325 15.64 17.84 -4.02
CA LEU A 325 16.04 16.75 -4.91
C LEU A 325 17.17 17.19 -5.85
N TYR A 326 17.00 18.32 -6.53
CA TYR A 326 18.02 18.79 -7.45
C TYR A 326 19.29 19.28 -6.74
N ARG A 327 19.17 19.80 -5.51
CA ARG A 327 20.34 20.09 -4.66
C ARG A 327 21.12 18.82 -4.31
N VAL A 328 20.41 17.74 -3.94
CA VAL A 328 20.98 16.42 -3.64
C VAL A 328 21.69 15.84 -4.86
N ILE A 329 21.05 15.89 -6.04
CA ILE A 329 21.64 15.44 -7.31
C ILE A 329 22.91 16.24 -7.64
N GLU A 330 22.88 17.57 -7.52
CA GLU A 330 24.04 18.43 -7.77
C GLU A 330 25.20 18.15 -6.79
N ALA A 331 24.87 17.78 -5.54
CA ALA A 331 25.85 17.44 -4.52
C ALA A 331 26.41 16.01 -4.65
N GLY A 332 25.80 15.14 -5.47
CA GLY A 332 26.15 13.73 -5.55
C GLY A 332 25.74 12.94 -4.29
N GLU A 333 24.71 13.40 -3.59
CA GLU A 333 24.18 12.80 -2.36
C GLU A 333 23.07 11.78 -2.69
N VAL A 334 22.74 10.91 -1.73
CA VAL A 334 21.66 9.93 -1.86
C VAL A 334 20.28 10.58 -1.68
N VAL A 335 19.26 10.05 -2.34
CA VAL A 335 17.90 10.62 -2.37
C VAL A 335 16.99 10.12 -1.24
N ASP A 336 17.42 9.10 -0.49
CA ASP A 336 16.63 8.34 0.49
C ASP A 336 15.84 9.22 1.45
N ARG A 337 16.45 10.32 1.93
CA ARG A 337 15.77 11.26 2.83
C ARG A 337 14.61 11.98 2.15
N VAL A 338 14.85 12.59 0.99
CA VAL A 338 13.80 13.33 0.26
C VAL A 338 12.71 12.36 -0.19
N TYR A 339 13.11 11.15 -0.62
CA TYR A 339 12.21 10.07 -0.98
C TYR A 339 11.33 9.64 0.21
N SER A 340 11.92 9.45 1.39
CA SER A 340 11.18 9.17 2.64
C SER A 340 10.20 10.29 2.99
N ASP A 341 10.66 11.54 2.91
CA ASP A 341 9.86 12.72 3.23
C ASP A 341 8.61 12.84 2.33
N THR A 342 8.67 12.36 1.08
CA THR A 342 7.48 12.31 0.20
C THR A 342 6.37 11.40 0.76
N PHE A 343 6.70 10.25 1.32
CA PHE A 343 5.71 9.33 1.92
C PHE A 343 5.16 9.87 3.24
N ILE A 344 5.99 10.57 4.02
CA ILE A 344 5.55 11.20 5.26
C ILE A 344 4.56 12.33 4.96
N PHE A 345 4.84 13.15 3.95
CA PHE A 345 3.90 14.18 3.50
C PHE A 345 2.59 13.58 3.01
N GLU A 346 2.65 12.52 2.21
CA GLU A 346 1.47 11.78 1.72
C GLU A 346 0.64 11.19 2.87
N ALA A 347 1.29 10.59 3.88
CA ALA A 347 0.59 10.07 5.05
C ALA A 347 -0.07 11.20 5.88
N MET A 348 0.62 12.33 6.06
CA MET A 348 0.10 13.47 6.81
C MET A 348 -0.98 14.25 6.08
N SER A 349 -1.18 14.02 4.79
CA SER A 349 -2.12 14.75 3.93
C SER A 349 -3.03 13.75 3.19
N PRO A 350 -4.07 13.19 3.85
CA PRO A 350 -4.89 12.14 3.24
C PRO A 350 -5.73 12.64 2.04
N ASP A 351 -5.98 13.96 1.96
CA ASP A 351 -6.83 14.59 0.96
C ASP A 351 -6.03 15.24 -0.19
N LEU A 352 -4.89 14.66 -0.59
CA LEU A 352 -4.10 15.17 -1.72
C LEU A 352 -4.91 15.16 -3.02
N THR A 353 -4.78 16.22 -3.82
CA THR A 353 -5.38 16.24 -5.16
C THR A 353 -4.66 15.29 -6.11
N SER A 354 -5.31 14.97 -7.23
CA SER A 354 -4.72 14.14 -8.28
C SER A 354 -3.44 14.73 -8.86
N GLU A 355 -3.40 16.06 -9.01
CA GLU A 355 -2.20 16.78 -9.45
C GLU A 355 -1.06 16.64 -8.44
N GLU A 356 -1.36 16.72 -7.14
CA GLU A 356 -0.36 16.58 -6.08
C GLU A 356 0.19 15.16 -5.97
N LYS A 357 -0.66 14.13 -6.07
CA LYS A 357 -0.19 12.73 -6.11
C LYS A 357 0.64 12.45 -7.36
N SER A 358 0.22 12.97 -8.51
CA SER A 358 1.01 12.89 -9.75
C SER A 358 2.37 13.59 -9.60
N ALA A 359 2.41 14.74 -8.96
CA ALA A 359 3.65 15.46 -8.65
C ALA A 359 4.58 14.64 -7.73
N LEU A 360 4.04 13.98 -6.70
CA LEU A 360 4.82 13.08 -5.84
C LEU A 360 5.41 11.91 -6.64
N ASN A 361 4.60 11.23 -7.46
CA ASN A 361 5.07 10.12 -8.28
C ASN A 361 6.10 10.56 -9.32
N HIS A 362 5.95 11.76 -9.89
CA HIS A 362 6.95 12.36 -10.78
C HIS A 362 8.29 12.57 -10.05
N LEU A 363 8.26 13.18 -8.86
CA LEU A 363 9.46 13.40 -8.05
C LEU A 363 10.15 12.07 -7.68
N ARG A 364 9.38 11.08 -7.24
CA ARG A 364 9.87 9.73 -6.90
C ARG A 364 10.45 9.02 -8.13
N THR A 365 9.89 9.23 -9.31
CA THR A 365 10.43 8.70 -10.58
C THR A 365 11.81 9.28 -10.88
N VAL A 366 11.98 10.59 -10.73
CA VAL A 366 13.28 11.24 -10.93
C VAL A 366 14.30 10.75 -9.88
N MET A 367 13.87 10.59 -8.63
CA MET A 367 14.70 10.00 -7.56
C MET A 367 15.16 8.58 -7.91
N TYR A 368 14.25 7.73 -8.40
CA TYR A 368 14.58 6.38 -8.85
C TYR A 368 15.59 6.42 -10.00
N GLN A 369 15.34 7.20 -11.05
CA GLN A 369 16.22 7.28 -12.22
C GLN A 369 17.62 7.74 -11.85
N TYR A 370 17.74 8.64 -10.88
CA TYR A 370 19.02 9.06 -10.32
C TYR A 370 19.68 7.96 -9.47
N ALA A 371 18.94 7.37 -8.53
CA ALA A 371 19.45 6.34 -7.63
C ALA A 371 19.90 5.09 -8.39
N ALA A 372 19.17 4.67 -9.42
CA ALA A 372 19.47 3.51 -10.25
C ALA A 372 20.82 3.59 -10.98
N ASN A 373 21.47 4.77 -11.08
CA ASN A 373 22.85 4.85 -11.57
C ASN A 373 23.83 4.08 -10.68
N GLN A 374 23.47 3.81 -9.42
CA GLN A 374 24.26 2.99 -8.51
C GLN A 374 24.21 1.50 -8.88
N ASP A 375 23.23 1.04 -9.66
CA ASP A 375 23.08 -0.38 -10.02
C ASP A 375 24.25 -0.88 -10.88
N GLU A 376 24.86 -0.05 -11.72
CA GLU A 376 26.07 -0.41 -12.45
C GLU A 376 27.24 -0.71 -11.49
N PHE A 377 27.34 0.04 -10.40
CA PHE A 377 28.35 -0.19 -9.37
C PHE A 377 28.03 -1.43 -8.52
N ILE A 378 26.74 -1.74 -8.29
CA ILE A 378 26.32 -2.99 -7.63
C ILE A 378 26.66 -4.20 -8.51
N ALA A 379 26.35 -4.12 -9.81
CA ALA A 379 26.65 -5.17 -10.79
C ALA A 379 28.14 -5.39 -11.04
N SER A 380 28.99 -4.37 -10.83
CA SER A 380 30.46 -4.48 -10.99
C SER A 380 31.14 -5.29 -9.89
N GLY A 381 30.42 -5.64 -8.81
CA GLY A 381 30.96 -6.38 -7.67
C GLY A 381 31.87 -5.55 -6.76
N GLU A 382 31.87 -4.23 -6.92
CA GLU A 382 32.56 -3.30 -6.01
C GLU A 382 31.79 -3.10 -4.68
N TYR A 383 30.56 -3.61 -4.60
CA TYR A 383 29.72 -3.65 -3.39
C TYR A 383 29.79 -4.97 -2.62
N GLN A 384 29.47 -4.93 -1.32
CA GLN A 384 29.42 -6.11 -0.44
C GLN A 384 28.41 -7.16 -0.97
N PRO A 385 28.63 -8.47 -0.76
CA PRO A 385 27.65 -9.49 -1.13
C PRO A 385 26.31 -9.28 -0.41
N GLY A 386 25.20 -9.24 -1.16
CA GLY A 386 23.83 -9.17 -0.60
C GLY A 386 22.99 -7.96 -1.01
N PHE A 387 23.54 -6.99 -1.75
CA PHE A 387 22.77 -5.87 -2.30
C PHE A 387 22.05 -6.26 -3.61
N THR A 388 20.77 -5.93 -3.71
CA THR A 388 19.93 -6.05 -4.90
C THR A 388 19.95 -4.77 -5.72
N SER A 389 19.33 -4.74 -6.90
CA SER A 389 19.13 -3.46 -7.62
C SER A 389 18.30 -2.49 -6.79
N ILE A 390 18.41 -1.19 -7.07
CA ILE A 390 17.59 -0.15 -6.44
C ILE A 390 16.10 -0.46 -6.59
N LYS A 391 15.66 -0.86 -7.79
CA LYS A 391 14.26 -1.25 -8.05
C LYS A 391 13.82 -2.39 -7.14
N GLU A 392 14.60 -3.46 -7.06
CA GLU A 392 14.29 -4.62 -6.23
C GLU A 392 14.29 -4.25 -4.74
N ASN A 393 15.25 -3.43 -4.29
CA ASN A 393 15.33 -2.98 -2.91
C ASN A 393 14.10 -2.16 -2.50
N TRP A 394 13.73 -1.15 -3.29
CA TRP A 394 12.57 -0.30 -3.02
C TRP A 394 11.26 -1.09 -3.09
N THR A 395 11.14 -1.98 -4.08
CA THR A 395 9.97 -2.89 -4.21
C THR A 395 9.85 -3.80 -2.98
N ASN A 396 10.95 -4.37 -2.50
CA ASN A 396 10.95 -5.24 -1.32
C ASN A 396 10.53 -4.48 -0.05
N LYS A 397 10.96 -3.21 0.12
CA LYS A 397 10.56 -2.39 1.27
C LYS A 397 9.06 -2.05 1.24
N LEU A 398 8.54 -1.65 0.07
CA LEU A 398 7.11 -1.41 -0.14
C LEU A 398 6.29 -2.66 0.23
N ASN A 399 6.64 -3.80 -0.37
CA ASN A 399 5.95 -5.07 -0.13
C ASN A 399 6.08 -5.56 1.31
N ALA A 400 7.22 -5.36 1.97
CA ALA A 400 7.43 -5.77 3.36
C ALA A 400 6.51 -5.00 4.31
N PHE A 401 6.34 -3.69 4.10
CA PHE A 401 5.46 -2.91 4.94
C PHE A 401 3.97 -3.21 4.68
N GLU A 402 3.58 -3.40 3.41
CA GLU A 402 2.21 -3.85 3.08
C GLU A 402 1.92 -5.25 3.65
N GLY A 403 2.88 -6.18 3.57
CA GLY A 403 2.78 -7.48 4.20
C GLY A 403 2.64 -7.40 5.72
N LEU A 404 3.29 -6.42 6.36
CA LEU A 404 3.14 -6.17 7.79
C LEU A 404 1.75 -5.64 8.13
N LYS A 405 1.21 -4.66 7.37
CA LYS A 405 -0.17 -4.19 7.55
C LYS A 405 -1.20 -5.33 7.51
N ALA A 406 -0.99 -6.29 6.62
CA ALA A 406 -1.86 -7.45 6.51
C ALA A 406 -1.70 -8.46 7.66
N SER A 407 -0.48 -8.71 8.11
CA SER A 407 -0.19 -9.75 9.11
C SER A 407 -0.31 -9.28 10.57
N ASP A 408 0.10 -8.04 10.84
CA ASP A 408 0.06 -7.39 12.14
C ASP A 408 -0.24 -5.88 11.98
N PRO A 409 -1.53 -5.53 11.79
CA PRO A 409 -1.93 -4.15 11.54
C PRO A 409 -1.62 -3.22 12.71
N VAL A 410 -1.61 -3.72 13.95
CA VAL A 410 -1.30 -2.90 15.13
C VAL A 410 0.18 -2.56 15.17
N GLN A 411 1.07 -3.53 14.89
CA GLN A 411 2.50 -3.23 14.75
C GLN A 411 2.78 -2.28 13.58
N ALA A 412 2.11 -2.45 12.45
CA ALA A 412 2.23 -1.55 11.30
C ALA A 412 1.80 -0.11 11.66
N GLU A 413 0.76 0.04 12.48
CA GLU A 413 0.28 1.34 12.95
C GLU A 413 1.28 2.00 13.90
N ILE A 414 1.88 1.25 14.83
CA ILE A 414 2.96 1.74 15.70
C ILE A 414 4.12 2.27 14.86
N ILE A 415 4.52 1.53 13.82
CA ILE A 415 5.58 1.97 12.89
C ILE A 415 5.15 3.22 12.12
N SER A 416 3.88 3.32 11.71
CA SER A 416 3.35 4.51 11.02
C SER A 416 3.45 5.76 11.91
N CYS A 417 3.07 5.64 13.19
CA CYS A 417 3.21 6.72 14.17
C CYS A 417 4.67 7.16 14.33
N LEU A 418 5.59 6.21 14.49
CA LEU A 418 7.02 6.48 14.60
C LEU A 418 7.58 7.13 13.32
N ALA A 419 7.15 6.66 12.15
CA ALA A 419 7.56 7.23 10.87
C ALA A 419 7.11 8.70 10.73
N ILE A 420 5.86 9.00 11.09
CA ILE A 420 5.30 10.37 11.08
C ILE A 420 6.01 11.29 12.07
N ALA A 421 6.41 10.76 13.23
CA ALA A 421 7.16 11.53 14.22
C ALA A 421 8.59 11.86 13.77
N THR A 422 9.23 10.95 13.04
CA THR A 422 10.68 10.98 12.78
C THR A 422 11.07 11.37 11.35
N GLY A 423 10.12 11.31 10.41
CA GLY A 423 10.43 11.47 8.98
C GLY A 423 10.94 10.19 8.32
N ARG A 424 10.99 9.05 9.04
CA ARG A 424 11.57 7.80 8.55
C ARG A 424 10.50 6.83 8.06
N ALA A 425 10.10 7.01 6.81
CA ALA A 425 9.09 6.20 6.16
C ALA A 425 9.53 4.71 6.06
N PRO A 426 8.66 3.74 6.39
CA PRO A 426 8.97 2.32 6.28
C PRO A 426 9.20 1.84 4.84
N GLN A 427 8.79 2.63 3.85
CA GLN A 427 9.11 2.43 2.43
C GLN A 427 10.60 2.62 2.12
N VAL A 428 11.37 3.23 3.04
CA VAL A 428 12.80 3.55 2.88
C VAL A 428 13.64 2.93 4.00
N TYR A 429 13.20 3.10 5.25
CA TYR A 429 13.92 2.64 6.44
C TYR A 429 13.32 1.34 6.97
N ASN A 430 14.17 0.40 7.41
CA ASN A 430 13.66 -0.84 8.01
C ASN A 430 13.42 -0.66 9.49
N TYR A 431 12.28 -1.16 9.96
CA TYR A 431 11.97 -1.33 11.37
C TYR A 431 12.09 -2.81 11.70
N VAL A 432 13.05 -3.18 12.55
CA VAL A 432 13.42 -4.57 12.80
C VAL A 432 13.54 -4.84 14.30
N ASN A 433 13.66 -6.13 14.64
CA ASN A 433 13.88 -6.61 16.01
C ASN A 433 12.92 -6.01 17.04
N PRO A 434 11.59 -6.08 16.82
CA PRO A 434 10.63 -5.57 17.78
C PRO A 434 10.75 -6.35 19.09
N THR A 435 10.85 -5.63 20.20
CA THR A 435 10.89 -6.17 21.56
C THR A 435 9.85 -5.46 22.41
N GLN A 436 9.40 -6.10 23.50
CA GLN A 436 8.40 -5.53 24.40
C GLN A 436 8.81 -5.72 25.86
N GLU A 437 8.69 -4.65 26.64
CA GLU A 437 8.82 -4.65 28.09
C GLU A 437 7.58 -3.98 28.70
N GLY A 438 6.67 -4.79 29.26
CA GLY A 438 5.39 -4.28 29.74
C GLY A 438 4.57 -3.70 28.58
N THR A 439 4.25 -2.41 28.64
CA THR A 439 3.49 -1.69 27.61
C THR A 439 4.38 -1.01 26.57
N VAL A 440 5.71 -1.04 26.76
CA VAL A 440 6.64 -0.37 25.87
C VAL A 440 7.16 -1.33 24.81
N ILE A 441 6.90 -1.02 23.55
CA ILE A 441 7.45 -1.72 22.40
C ILE A 441 8.65 -0.93 21.89
N SER A 442 9.78 -1.59 21.69
CA SER A 442 11.00 -0.99 21.12
C SER A 442 11.34 -1.64 19.79
N LEU A 443 11.73 -0.83 18.81
CA LEU A 443 12.13 -1.28 17.48
C LEU A 443 13.46 -0.62 17.08
N GLU A 444 14.28 -1.40 16.40
CA GLU A 444 15.49 -0.90 15.75
C GLU A 444 15.12 -0.34 14.39
N ASN A 445 15.48 0.91 14.13
CA ASN A 445 15.39 1.52 12.81
C ASN A 445 16.76 1.56 12.15
N MET A 446 16.83 1.04 10.93
CA MET A 446 18.07 0.93 10.18
C MET A 446 17.91 1.45 8.75
N TRP A 447 18.95 2.12 8.28
CA TRP A 447 19.11 2.51 6.89
C TRP A 447 20.17 1.64 6.20
N ASP A 448 19.77 0.95 5.15
CA ASP A 448 20.67 0.13 4.32
C ASP A 448 21.47 1.03 3.39
N ASN A 449 22.56 1.61 3.89
CA ASN A 449 23.43 2.43 3.05
C ASN A 449 24.06 1.56 1.94
N PRO A 450 23.77 1.82 0.66
CA PRO A 450 24.39 1.09 -0.45
C PRO A 450 25.90 1.15 -0.35
N ALA A 451 26.48 2.31 0.01
CA ALA A 451 27.90 2.60 0.16
C ALA A 451 28.65 1.75 1.22
N GLY A 452 27.95 0.93 2.02
CA GLY A 452 28.53 0.02 3.01
C GLY A 452 29.22 0.69 4.21
N ASN A 453 29.23 2.02 4.29
CA ASN A 453 29.86 2.78 5.36
C ASN A 453 28.79 3.33 6.31
N GLN A 454 28.68 2.67 7.47
CA GLN A 454 27.78 2.98 8.60
C GLN A 454 26.30 2.81 8.28
N ALA A 455 25.71 1.70 8.76
CA ALA A 455 24.28 1.64 8.97
C ALA A 455 23.94 2.70 10.03
N ASP A 456 23.12 3.68 9.65
CA ASP A 456 22.51 4.58 10.60
C ASP A 456 21.51 3.75 11.41
N PHE A 457 21.81 3.58 12.69
CA PHE A 457 21.07 2.74 13.63
C PHE A 457 20.52 3.60 14.74
N THR A 458 19.20 3.57 14.91
CA THR A 458 18.50 4.29 15.97
C THR A 458 17.47 3.36 16.58
N MET A 459 17.32 3.39 17.90
CA MET A 459 16.27 2.66 18.60
C MET A 459 15.11 3.60 18.89
N TYR A 460 13.90 3.20 18.55
CA TYR A 460 12.67 3.91 18.91
C TYR A 460 11.82 3.07 19.85
N SER A 461 11.00 3.72 20.65
CA SER A 461 9.98 3.05 21.45
C SER A 461 8.62 3.72 21.34
N PHE A 462 7.58 2.92 21.53
CA PHE A 462 6.17 3.32 21.60
C PHE A 462 5.53 2.66 22.83
N ASP A 463 4.90 3.45 23.70
CA ASP A 463 4.15 2.93 24.84
C ASP A 463 2.66 2.81 24.48
N VAL A 464 2.17 1.57 24.34
CA VAL A 464 0.78 1.31 23.93
C VAL A 464 -0.27 1.77 24.94
N ALA A 465 0.12 2.04 26.19
CA ALA A 465 -0.80 2.53 27.20
C ALA A 465 -0.99 4.05 27.19
N THR A 466 -0.02 4.79 26.62
CA THR A 466 0.03 6.25 26.70
C THR A 466 0.16 6.94 25.34
N ASP A 467 0.41 6.18 24.27
CA ASP A 467 0.75 6.65 22.93
C ASP A 467 2.03 7.53 22.89
N GLU A 468 2.87 7.45 23.94
CA GLU A 468 4.12 8.19 24.00
C GLU A 468 5.21 7.50 23.17
N MET A 469 5.87 8.30 22.33
CA MET A 469 6.99 7.87 21.50
C MET A 469 8.31 8.41 22.03
N SER A 470 9.38 7.63 21.91
CA SER A 470 10.73 8.04 22.32
C SER A 470 11.81 7.51 21.38
N GLU A 471 12.95 8.17 21.37
CA GLU A 471 14.16 7.81 20.62
C GLU A 471 15.33 7.61 21.60
N LEU A 472 16.23 6.68 21.30
CA LEU A 472 17.46 6.53 22.08
C LEU A 472 18.45 7.64 21.76
N ASP A 473 18.76 8.49 22.75
CA ASP A 473 19.91 9.37 22.66
C ASP A 473 21.19 8.55 22.85
N VAL A 474 21.93 8.35 21.76
CA VAL A 474 23.16 7.52 21.73
C VAL A 474 24.31 8.08 22.58
N VAL A 475 24.25 9.34 23.01
CA VAL A 475 25.28 9.98 23.84
C VAL A 475 25.02 9.69 25.31
N THR A 476 23.77 9.80 25.74
CA THR A 476 23.34 9.59 27.13
C THR A 476 22.94 8.14 27.41
N ASN A 477 22.60 7.38 26.37
CA ASN A 477 22.01 6.05 26.43
C ASN A 477 20.66 6.04 27.21
N GLU A 478 19.89 7.12 27.07
CA GLU A 478 18.56 7.29 27.65
C GLU A 478 17.52 7.47 26.53
N MET A 479 16.30 6.99 26.75
CA MET A 479 15.17 7.25 25.85
C MET A 479 14.67 8.68 26.07
N VAL A 480 14.64 9.48 25.01
CA VAL A 480 14.17 10.86 25.01
C VAL A 480 12.82 10.96 24.27
N PRO A 481 11.85 11.72 24.78
CA PRO A 481 10.55 11.85 24.13
C PRO A 481 10.63 12.45 22.72
N LEU A 482 9.90 11.87 21.78
CA LEU A 482 9.71 12.41 20.44
C LEU A 482 8.54 13.38 20.39
N GLN A 483 8.60 14.34 19.47
CA GLN A 483 7.42 15.12 19.11
C GLN A 483 6.48 14.26 18.25
N ALA A 484 5.18 14.53 18.32
CA ALA A 484 4.18 13.74 17.63
C ALA A 484 4.19 13.91 16.09
N ALA A 485 4.93 14.86 15.53
CA ALA A 485 4.96 15.12 14.09
C ALA A 485 6.32 15.63 13.61
N TYR A 486 6.68 15.19 12.41
CA TYR A 486 7.87 15.62 11.69
C TYR A 486 7.81 17.10 11.29
N ASP A 487 8.86 17.85 11.58
CA ASP A 487 8.93 19.30 11.34
C ASP A 487 9.47 19.60 9.92
N PHE A 488 8.59 19.52 8.93
CA PHE A 488 8.90 19.93 7.55
C PHE A 488 9.39 21.38 7.46
N ASN A 489 8.93 22.27 8.35
CA ASN A 489 9.32 23.67 8.29
C ASN A 489 10.78 23.87 8.71
N ALA A 490 11.29 23.08 9.65
CA ALA A 490 12.70 23.12 10.03
C ALA A 490 13.64 22.70 8.88
N ILE A 491 13.18 21.84 7.97
CA ILE A 491 13.98 21.22 6.92
C ILE A 491 13.80 21.95 5.58
N TYR A 492 12.56 22.17 5.18
CA TYR A 492 12.16 22.70 3.87
C TYR A 492 11.72 24.16 3.93
N GLY A 493 11.54 24.74 5.12
CA GLY A 493 10.98 26.09 5.28
C GLY A 493 9.50 26.19 4.94
N VAL A 494 8.81 25.05 4.79
CA VAL A 494 7.39 24.93 4.49
C VAL A 494 6.72 24.12 5.62
N SER A 495 5.64 24.65 6.18
CA SER A 495 4.85 23.92 7.17
C SER A 495 3.90 22.94 6.49
N VAL A 496 3.76 21.75 7.07
CA VAL A 496 2.78 20.73 6.69
C VAL A 496 1.92 20.45 7.92
N GLU A 497 0.60 20.50 7.77
CA GLU A 497 -0.32 20.14 8.85
C GLU A 497 -0.36 18.61 8.98
N ASN A 498 -0.34 18.09 10.21
CA ASN A 498 -0.51 16.66 10.44
C ASN A 498 -2.01 16.33 10.45
N LEU A 499 -2.54 15.88 9.31
CA LEU A 499 -3.92 15.42 9.17
C LEU A 499 -4.03 13.88 9.18
N TYR A 500 -2.96 13.18 9.54
CA TYR A 500 -2.97 11.72 9.61
C TYR A 500 -4.05 11.23 10.58
N GLN A 501 -4.86 10.29 10.11
CA GLN A 501 -5.88 9.62 10.90
C GLN A 501 -5.70 8.11 10.82
N SER A 502 -5.31 7.53 11.95
CA SER A 502 -5.19 6.09 12.11
C SER A 502 -6.52 5.39 11.80
N GLN A 503 -6.45 4.33 11.00
CA GLN A 503 -7.58 3.42 10.74
C GLN A 503 -7.53 2.18 11.65
N VAL A 504 -6.47 2.03 12.45
CA VAL A 504 -6.21 0.87 13.29
C VAL A 504 -6.08 1.34 14.74
N GLU A 505 -7.00 0.93 15.60
CA GLU A 505 -6.87 1.21 17.03
C GLU A 505 -5.69 0.41 17.60
N ILE A 506 -4.82 1.06 18.38
CA ILE A 506 -3.75 0.41 19.14
C ILE A 506 -4.30 0.07 20.54
N PRO A 507 -4.58 -1.20 20.87
CA PRO A 507 -5.08 -1.56 22.18
C PRO A 507 -4.01 -1.36 23.27
N ALA A 508 -4.40 -0.84 24.43
CA ALA A 508 -3.49 -0.66 25.57
C ALA A 508 -2.94 -1.97 26.15
N ASP A 509 -3.55 -3.10 25.82
CA ASP A 509 -3.12 -4.46 26.18
C ASP A 509 -2.48 -5.21 25.00
N TYR A 510 -2.11 -4.52 23.93
CA TYR A 510 -1.44 -5.11 22.79
C TYR A 510 -0.10 -5.77 23.19
N THR A 511 0.11 -6.98 22.67
CA THR A 511 1.35 -7.74 22.87
C THR A 511 1.89 -8.22 21.54
N LEU A 512 3.19 -8.06 21.32
CA LEU A 512 3.89 -8.61 20.17
C LEU A 512 3.69 -10.13 20.08
N PRO A 513 3.57 -10.70 18.86
CA PRO A 513 3.48 -12.14 18.67
C PRO A 513 4.62 -12.89 19.39
N GLY A 514 4.26 -13.81 20.28
CA GLY A 514 5.22 -14.61 21.06
C GLY A 514 5.75 -13.95 22.33
N TYR A 515 5.31 -12.73 22.66
CA TYR A 515 5.58 -12.12 23.96
C TYR A 515 4.82 -12.85 25.07
N VAL A 516 5.53 -13.18 26.15
CA VAL A 516 4.95 -13.70 27.39
C VAL A 516 5.31 -12.73 28.49
N PRO A 517 4.33 -12.02 29.09
CA PRO A 517 4.59 -11.15 30.23
C PRO A 517 5.23 -11.96 31.36
N GLU A 518 6.25 -11.42 32.01
CA GLU A 518 6.74 -12.00 33.26
C GLU A 518 5.61 -11.91 34.30
N GLU A 519 4.95 -13.04 34.61
CA GLU A 519 4.00 -13.10 35.71
C GLU A 519 4.74 -12.71 36.99
N SER A 520 4.28 -11.63 37.64
CA SER A 520 4.75 -11.25 38.96
C SER A 520 4.59 -12.46 39.89
N GLU A 521 5.70 -13.04 40.35
CA GLU A 521 5.70 -14.10 41.36
C GLU A 521 4.87 -13.64 42.56
N VAL A 522 3.64 -14.16 42.65
CA VAL A 522 2.86 -14.03 43.88
C VAL A 522 3.51 -14.98 44.85
N GLU A 523 4.25 -14.45 45.84
CA GLU A 523 4.75 -15.23 46.97
C GLU A 523 3.56 -15.91 47.67
N GLU A 524 3.24 -17.14 47.28
CA GLU A 524 2.39 -18.01 48.06
C GLU A 524 3.20 -18.43 49.30
N THR A 525 2.96 -17.72 50.39
CA THR A 525 3.40 -18.11 51.72
C THR A 525 2.85 -19.50 52.03
N SER A 526 3.70 -20.51 51.96
CA SER A 526 3.44 -21.87 52.43
C SER A 526 3.04 -21.85 53.91
N SER A 527 1.77 -22.12 54.19
CA SER A 527 1.31 -22.52 55.51
C SER A 527 1.48 -24.04 55.64
N GLU A 528 2.48 -24.45 56.41
CA GLU A 528 2.65 -25.82 56.89
C GLU A 528 1.44 -26.23 57.75
N GLU A 529 0.76 -27.31 57.37
CA GLU A 529 0.02 -28.14 58.31
C GLU A 529 0.44 -29.61 58.12
N GLU A 530 1.09 -30.14 59.15
CA GLU A 530 1.51 -31.53 59.29
C GLU A 530 0.31 -32.50 59.41
N THR A 531 0.53 -33.74 58.96
CA THR A 531 0.17 -35.06 59.57
C THR A 531 0.00 -36.10 58.45
N SER A 532 0.31 -37.40 58.55
CA SER A 532 1.19 -38.25 59.35
C SER A 532 0.98 -39.68 58.81
N GLU A 533 2.09 -40.40 58.58
CA GLU A 533 2.31 -41.85 58.74
C GLU A 533 1.57 -42.94 57.91
N ASP A 534 2.39 -43.99 57.65
CA ASP A 534 2.17 -45.40 57.31
C ASP A 534 1.96 -45.85 55.85
N GLU A 535 2.39 -47.03 55.39
CA GLU A 535 3.59 -47.90 55.51
C GLU A 535 3.33 -49.11 54.54
N VAL A 536 4.38 -49.77 54.02
CA VAL A 536 4.46 -51.18 53.48
C VAL A 536 3.88 -51.50 52.07
N SER A 537 4.72 -51.78 51.04
CA SER A 537 5.23 -53.09 50.52
C SER A 537 4.17 -53.97 49.79
N SER A 538 4.40 -54.66 48.66
CA SER A 538 5.52 -55.51 48.23
C SER A 538 5.43 -55.90 46.72
N GLU A 539 6.61 -56.03 46.09
CA GLU A 539 7.11 -57.07 45.14
C GLU A 539 6.19 -57.82 44.14
N GLU A 540 6.62 -57.84 42.86
CA GLU A 540 7.10 -58.99 42.04
C GLU A 540 7.33 -58.48 40.59
N SER A 541 8.55 -58.19 40.13
CA SER A 541 9.64 -59.06 39.63
C SER A 541 9.36 -59.81 38.32
N LEU A 542 10.23 -59.53 37.33
CA LEU A 542 10.86 -60.38 36.29
C LEU A 542 10.81 -59.67 34.92
N SER A 543 11.89 -59.49 34.15
CA SER A 543 13.35 -59.57 34.31
C SER A 543 13.95 -59.36 32.91
N GLU A 544 15.03 -58.58 32.84
CA GLU A 544 16.25 -58.82 32.02
C GLU A 544 16.10 -58.81 30.47
N ASP A 545 16.95 -58.15 29.66
CA ASP A 545 18.35 -57.78 29.86
C ASP A 545 18.78 -56.66 28.89
N VAL A 546 19.71 -55.82 29.37
CA VAL A 546 20.58 -54.84 28.66
C VAL A 546 21.85 -55.64 28.21
N PRO A 547 23.07 -55.14 27.92
CA PRO A 547 23.68 -53.86 27.47
C PRO A 547 24.48 -54.05 26.14
N SER A 548 25.35 -53.19 25.59
CA SER A 548 26.07 -51.95 25.99
C SER A 548 26.77 -51.38 24.75
N GLU A 549 27.14 -50.11 24.87
CA GLU A 549 28.12 -49.28 24.13
C GLU A 549 29.41 -49.97 23.66
N GLU A 550 30.02 -49.48 22.57
CA GLU A 550 31.29 -48.70 22.60
C GLU A 550 31.76 -48.26 21.18
N VAL A 551 32.34 -47.05 21.15
CA VAL A 551 33.05 -46.31 20.07
C VAL A 551 34.51 -46.85 20.02
N PRO A 552 35.34 -46.85 18.93
CA PRO A 552 35.86 -45.61 18.29
C PRO A 552 36.42 -45.64 16.84
N VAL A 553 36.86 -44.43 16.45
CA VAL A 553 37.58 -43.90 15.27
C VAL A 553 38.88 -44.67 14.91
N GLU A 554 39.22 -44.76 13.61
CA GLU A 554 40.60 -44.60 13.08
C GLU A 554 40.68 -44.52 11.53
N GLU A 555 41.86 -44.09 11.06
CA GLU A 555 42.24 -43.37 9.84
C GLU A 555 42.36 -44.15 8.49
N GLU A 556 42.41 -43.36 7.40
CA GLU A 556 42.92 -43.58 6.02
C GLU A 556 44.12 -44.54 5.85
N PRO A 557 44.33 -45.23 4.67
CA PRO A 557 45.03 -44.58 3.53
C PRO A 557 44.79 -45.13 2.08
N GLY A 558 44.91 -44.24 1.08
CA GLY A 558 45.88 -44.26 -0.05
C GLY A 558 45.94 -45.36 -1.15
N GLU A 559 46.17 -44.89 -2.40
CA GLU A 559 46.73 -45.54 -3.63
C GLU A 559 45.82 -46.56 -4.40
N ASP A 560 45.75 -46.70 -5.74
CA ASP A 560 46.46 -46.18 -6.93
C ASP A 560 45.68 -46.54 -8.23
N LEU A 561 45.94 -45.79 -9.32
CA LEU A 561 45.93 -46.11 -10.78
C LEU A 561 44.89 -47.04 -11.49
N SER A 562 44.29 -46.55 -12.58
CA SER A 562 44.66 -46.87 -13.99
C SER A 562 43.51 -46.78 -15.03
N GLU A 563 43.92 -46.51 -16.27
CA GLU A 563 43.20 -46.14 -17.51
C GLU A 563 42.39 -47.25 -18.22
N SER A 564 41.42 -46.83 -19.04
CA SER A 564 41.06 -47.38 -20.39
C SER A 564 39.96 -46.45 -20.97
N GLU A 565 39.78 -46.16 -22.25
CA GLU A 565 40.24 -46.75 -23.51
C GLU A 565 39.95 -45.74 -24.66
N ALA A 566 40.64 -45.92 -25.79
CA ALA A 566 40.66 -45.07 -26.97
C ALA A 566 39.47 -45.25 -27.93
N THR A 567 39.25 -44.29 -28.85
CA THR A 567 39.44 -44.52 -30.31
C THR A 567 39.28 -43.26 -31.17
N GLU A 568 40.16 -43.18 -32.17
CA GLU A 568 40.35 -42.18 -33.22
C GLU A 568 39.32 -42.26 -34.37
N THR A 569 39.16 -41.16 -35.11
CA THR A 569 39.22 -41.10 -36.60
C THR A 569 39.29 -39.61 -37.01
N GLU A 570 40.48 -39.10 -37.35
CA GLU A 570 41.00 -38.82 -38.71
C GLU A 570 40.09 -37.97 -39.62
N GLU A 571 40.49 -36.71 -39.84
CA GLU A 571 40.94 -36.12 -41.14
C GLU A 571 39.78 -35.82 -42.14
N GLN A 572 39.64 -34.66 -42.78
CA GLN A 572 40.65 -33.77 -43.35
C GLN A 572 40.02 -32.41 -43.73
N SER A 573 40.88 -31.38 -43.65
CA SER A 573 40.85 -30.03 -44.22
C SER A 573 40.09 -29.76 -45.53
N VAL A 574 39.60 -28.52 -45.71
CA VAL A 574 40.07 -27.57 -46.75
C VAL A 574 39.51 -26.13 -46.48
N GLU A 575 40.44 -25.17 -46.45
CA GLU A 575 40.36 -23.69 -46.57
C GLU A 575 39.48 -23.21 -47.76
N GLU A 576 39.05 -21.97 -48.00
CA GLU A 576 39.26 -20.60 -47.50
C GLU A 576 38.22 -19.70 -48.23
N LEU A 577 37.99 -18.51 -47.67
CA LEU A 577 37.69 -17.23 -48.35
C LEU A 577 36.37 -17.07 -49.16
N THR A 578 35.49 -16.18 -48.70
CA THR A 578 35.41 -14.78 -49.19
C THR A 578 34.16 -14.08 -48.64
N ASP A 579 34.35 -12.97 -47.93
CA ASP A 579 33.42 -11.82 -47.92
C ASP A 579 33.37 -11.20 -49.33
N PRO A 580 32.36 -10.36 -49.75
CA PRO A 580 31.74 -9.33 -48.90
C PRO A 580 30.25 -8.95 -49.20
N VAL A 581 29.70 -8.12 -48.29
CA VAL A 581 28.75 -6.98 -48.52
C VAL A 581 27.40 -7.29 -49.20
N GLU A 582 26.30 -7.10 -48.46
CA GLU A 582 25.46 -5.89 -48.53
C GLU A 582 24.63 -5.72 -47.25
#